data_AF-A0A965BIY6-F1
#
_entry.id   AF-A0A965BIY6-F1
#
_cell.length_a   1.000
_cell.length_b   1.000
_cell.length_c   1.000
_cell.angle_alpha   90.00
_cell.angle_beta   90.00
_cell.angle_gamma   90.00
#
_symmetry.space_group_name_H-M   'P 1'
#
loop_
_entity.id
_entity.type
_entity.pdbx_description
1 polymer ?
#
loop_
_entity_poly.entity_id
_entity_poly.type
_entity_poly.pdbx_seq_one_letter_code
_entity_poly.pdbx_strand_id
1 'polypeptide(L)'
;MKFRHCNQGQQLNQSFLKNQGVTFNSAVQYEYTDHRFKTPEPFRQVEFQRDWNVLNNQIKHDEHLASAVIDYQKNTLGAIHYKVATFLQDSVYKALQQEASCNIRYHAFGSSISGSYLTSNATTKYSSSFFRPKADIYYTTDYVDAELLRQKGLLAPFQSSLTDGVPAEFKAPDGAWTGVIGRSRNIMVNTTLVKPADYPASVFDLADPKWKGRIAITRLTDGTPVWLASLILLKGEEATTAFLTTLFKTNGMKVLNGGSNVADAVAQGEFAAGFVNHYYYVPKKRAGAPVDLVYPDEATGGIGTLVIPLTVAALKSAPHPNVARAFIDFVLSPEGAAPMMTQEGEFPLRPGIPLGDHGADGVRTIDKIRRPAAFDIDKLLAARDRAIELYTPLFT
;
A
#
# COMPACT_ATOMS: atom_id res chain seq x y z
N MET A 1 -37.72 -35.23 -6.74
CA MET A 1 -37.28 -35.36 -8.15
C MET A 1 -35.86 -34.83 -8.22
N LYS A 2 -34.96 -35.53 -8.93
CA LYS A 2 -33.48 -35.50 -8.79
C LYS A 2 -32.86 -34.08 -8.81
N PHE A 3 -32.14 -33.75 -7.73
CA PHE A 3 -31.13 -32.70 -7.74
C PHE A 3 -29.99 -33.11 -8.68
N ARG A 4 -29.69 -32.31 -9.69
CA ARG A 4 -28.37 -32.28 -10.32
C ARG A 4 -27.71 -30.98 -9.91
N HIS A 5 -27.00 -31.00 -8.79
CA HIS A 5 -25.84 -30.13 -8.61
C HIS A 5 -24.84 -30.52 -9.70
N CYS A 6 -24.80 -29.79 -10.81
CA CYS A 6 -23.68 -29.88 -11.73
C CYS A 6 -22.60 -28.92 -11.24
N ASN A 7 -21.91 -29.29 -10.16
CA ASN A 7 -20.67 -28.62 -9.77
C ASN A 7 -19.55 -29.21 -10.65
N GLN A 8 -19.57 -28.92 -11.94
CA GLN A 8 -18.45 -29.23 -12.83
C GLN A 8 -17.41 -28.11 -12.71
N GLY A 9 -16.73 -28.06 -11.56
CA GLY A 9 -15.40 -27.47 -11.49
C GLY A 9 -14.45 -28.41 -12.22
N GLN A 10 -14.36 -28.32 -13.55
CA GLN A 10 -13.21 -28.88 -14.25
C GLN A 10 -11.98 -28.05 -13.83
N GLN A 11 -11.21 -28.56 -12.88
CA GLN A 11 -9.81 -28.16 -12.74
C GLN A 11 -9.08 -28.61 -14.01
N LEU A 12 -9.05 -27.74 -15.03
CA LEU A 12 -8.18 -27.92 -16.18
C LEU A 12 -6.73 -27.96 -15.66
N ASN A 13 -6.04 -29.04 -16.03
CA ASN A 13 -4.74 -29.50 -15.55
C ASN A 13 -3.75 -28.35 -15.18
N GLN A 14 -3.57 -28.12 -13.88
CA GLN A 14 -2.83 -26.96 -13.31
C GLN A 14 -1.30 -27.14 -13.21
N SER A 15 -0.71 -28.23 -13.73
CA SER A 15 0.70 -28.56 -13.47
C SER A 15 1.70 -27.69 -14.23
N PHE A 16 1.38 -27.21 -15.43
CA PHE A 16 2.30 -26.42 -16.26
C PHE A 16 2.38 -24.95 -15.82
N LEU A 17 1.28 -24.35 -15.37
CA LEU A 17 1.20 -22.94 -15.00
C LEU A 17 1.78 -22.62 -13.60
N LYS A 18 1.69 -23.58 -12.66
CA LYS A 18 2.24 -23.43 -11.30
C LYS A 18 3.76 -23.20 -11.30
N ASN A 19 4.49 -23.85 -12.20
CA ASN A 19 5.95 -23.70 -12.33
C ASN A 19 6.40 -22.33 -12.87
N GLN A 20 5.47 -21.52 -13.39
CA GLN A 20 5.74 -20.14 -13.83
C GLN A 20 5.15 -19.07 -12.91
N GLY A 21 4.68 -19.45 -11.71
CA GLY A 21 4.08 -18.52 -10.75
C GLY A 21 2.74 -17.94 -11.22
N VAL A 22 2.02 -18.68 -12.09
CA VAL A 22 0.71 -18.29 -12.63
C VAL A 22 -0.35 -19.26 -12.11
N THR A 23 -1.45 -18.70 -11.60
CA THR A 23 -2.65 -19.45 -11.22
C THR A 23 -3.81 -18.96 -12.07
N PHE A 24 -4.55 -19.90 -12.66
CA PHE A 24 -5.78 -19.61 -13.38
C PHE A 24 -6.90 -20.45 -12.77
N ASN A 25 -7.95 -19.80 -12.29
CA ASN A 25 -9.14 -20.46 -11.79
C ASN A 25 -10.34 -19.95 -12.59
N SER A 26 -11.26 -20.86 -12.90
CA SER A 26 -12.57 -20.49 -13.43
C SER A 26 -13.64 -21.26 -12.66
N ALA A 27 -14.76 -20.60 -12.40
CA ALA A 27 -15.90 -21.18 -11.74
C ALA A 27 -17.17 -20.77 -12.46
N VAL A 28 -18.08 -21.72 -12.67
CA VAL A 28 -19.41 -21.45 -13.20
C VAL A 28 -20.42 -21.99 -12.19
N GLN A 29 -21.38 -21.14 -11.84
CA GLN A 29 -22.45 -21.46 -10.91
C GLN A 29 -23.78 -21.19 -11.58
N TYR A 30 -24.75 -22.06 -11.33
CA TYR A 30 -26.12 -21.90 -11.77
C TYR A 30 -27.05 -22.38 -10.68
N GLU A 31 -28.03 -21.55 -10.36
CA GLU A 31 -29.07 -21.80 -9.39
C GLU A 31 -30.43 -21.53 -10.04
N TYR A 32 -31.38 -22.42 -9.74
CA TYR A 32 -32.76 -22.32 -10.18
C TYR A 32 -33.66 -22.45 -8.97
N THR A 33 -34.51 -21.46 -8.75
CA THR A 33 -35.50 -21.45 -7.69
C THR A 33 -36.88 -21.48 -8.33
N ASP A 34 -37.57 -22.59 -8.12
CA ASP A 34 -38.94 -22.76 -8.57
C ASP A 34 -39.88 -21.89 -7.73
N HIS A 35 -40.88 -21.25 -8.34
CA HIS A 35 -41.87 -20.41 -7.67
C HIS A 35 -42.62 -21.13 -6.54
N ARG A 36 -42.67 -22.47 -6.55
CA ARG A 36 -43.28 -23.31 -5.49
C ARG A 36 -42.34 -23.56 -4.30
N PHE A 37 -41.09 -23.13 -4.39
CA PHE A 37 -40.11 -23.30 -3.33
C PHE A 37 -40.59 -22.61 -2.05
N LYS A 38 -40.50 -23.36 -0.96
CA LYS A 38 -40.72 -22.91 0.41
C LYS A 38 -39.46 -23.27 1.19
N THR A 39 -38.84 -22.28 1.83
CA THR A 39 -37.67 -22.50 2.70
C THR A 39 -38.02 -23.56 3.75
N PRO A 40 -37.19 -24.60 3.93
CA PRO A 40 -37.28 -25.47 5.10
C PRO A 40 -37.16 -24.58 6.35
N GLU A 41 -38.15 -24.65 7.23
CA GLU A 41 -38.49 -23.71 8.30
C GLU A 41 -37.42 -22.69 8.78
N PRO A 42 -37.77 -21.40 8.90
CA PRO A 42 -37.10 -20.53 9.85
C PRO A 42 -37.58 -20.92 11.25
N PHE A 43 -36.69 -21.35 12.14
CA PHE A 43 -37.00 -21.37 13.56
C PHE A 43 -37.56 -19.98 13.95
N ARG A 44 -38.84 -19.96 14.35
CA ARG A 44 -39.69 -18.83 14.79
C ARG A 44 -40.25 -17.88 13.71
N GLN A 45 -41.29 -18.32 12.99
CA GLN A 45 -42.27 -17.39 12.39
C GLN A 45 -43.37 -16.92 13.35
N VAL A 46 -43.52 -17.55 14.53
CA VAL A 46 -44.70 -17.31 15.40
C VAL A 46 -44.61 -16.01 16.22
N GLU A 47 -43.42 -15.46 16.45
CA GLU A 47 -43.25 -14.26 17.28
C GLU A 47 -43.31 -12.92 16.52
N PHE A 48 -43.09 -12.90 15.20
CA PHE A 48 -43.05 -11.67 14.40
C PHE A 48 -44.22 -11.48 13.42
N GLN A 49 -45.12 -12.46 13.27
CA GLN A 49 -46.32 -12.33 12.41
C GLN A 49 -47.49 -11.55 13.05
N ARG A 50 -47.23 -10.74 14.07
CA ARG A 50 -48.22 -9.76 14.59
C ARG A 50 -48.17 -8.42 13.85
N ASP A 51 -47.75 -8.41 12.59
CA ASP A 51 -47.97 -7.27 11.71
C ASP A 51 -49.19 -7.55 10.83
N TRP A 52 -50.35 -7.04 11.25
CA TRP A 52 -51.67 -7.29 10.62
C TRP A 52 -51.81 -6.61 9.25
N ASN A 53 -50.75 -6.00 8.71
CA ASN A 53 -50.78 -5.21 7.48
C ASN A 53 -50.02 -5.82 6.29
N VAL A 54 -49.44 -7.03 6.40
CA VAL A 54 -48.78 -7.68 5.26
C VAL A 54 -49.74 -8.64 4.58
N LEU A 55 -50.39 -8.18 3.51
CA LEU A 55 -51.15 -9.03 2.61
C LEU A 55 -50.20 -10.07 1.99
N ASN A 56 -50.40 -11.34 2.32
CA ASN A 56 -49.64 -12.49 1.81
C ASN A 56 -50.05 -12.84 0.37
N ASN A 57 -49.98 -11.85 -0.54
CA ASN A 57 -50.40 -11.98 -1.93
C ASN A 57 -49.25 -11.59 -2.90
N GLN A 58 -48.01 -11.88 -2.52
CA GLN A 58 -46.88 -11.74 -3.44
C GLN A 58 -46.88 -12.90 -4.44
N ILE A 59 -47.00 -12.55 -5.72
CA ILE A 59 -46.82 -13.49 -6.82
C ILE A 59 -45.36 -13.96 -6.79
N LYS A 60 -45.15 -15.28 -6.67
CA LYS A 60 -43.82 -15.89 -6.76
C LYS A 60 -43.52 -16.23 -8.21
N HIS A 61 -42.25 -16.07 -8.58
CA HIS A 61 -41.75 -16.25 -9.94
C HIS A 61 -40.68 -17.34 -9.97
N ASP A 62 -40.47 -17.98 -11.12
CA ASP A 62 -39.29 -18.81 -11.31
C ASP A 62 -38.07 -17.91 -11.48
N GLU A 63 -37.01 -18.22 -10.73
CA GLU A 63 -35.79 -17.44 -10.68
C GLU A 63 -34.61 -18.27 -11.19
N HIS A 64 -33.84 -17.69 -12.10
CA HIS A 64 -32.61 -18.26 -12.62
C HIS A 64 -31.47 -17.31 -12.31
N LEU A 65 -30.48 -17.80 -11.55
CA LEU A 65 -29.23 -17.09 -11.27
C LEU A 65 -28.10 -17.89 -11.89
N ALA A 66 -27.36 -17.30 -12.84
CA ALA A 66 -26.14 -17.91 -13.35
C ALA A 66 -24.98 -16.94 -13.15
N SER A 67 -23.80 -17.45 -12.80
CA SER A 67 -22.58 -16.65 -12.80
C SER A 67 -21.38 -17.43 -13.28
N ALA A 68 -20.46 -16.73 -13.92
CA ALA A 68 -19.16 -17.25 -14.29
C ALA A 68 -18.09 -16.29 -13.77
N VAL A 69 -17.06 -16.86 -13.18
CA VAL A 69 -15.90 -16.15 -12.64
C VAL A 69 -14.64 -16.67 -13.32
N ILE A 70 -13.76 -15.74 -13.66
CA ILE A 70 -12.42 -16.01 -14.16
C ILE A 70 -11.44 -15.25 -13.27
N ASP A 71 -10.53 -15.99 -12.67
CA ASP A 71 -9.44 -15.48 -11.86
C ASP A 71 -8.11 -15.83 -12.53
N TYR A 72 -7.35 -14.82 -12.89
CA TYR A 72 -5.99 -14.96 -13.37
C TYR A 72 -5.05 -14.27 -12.39
N GLN A 73 -4.07 -14.99 -11.86
CA GLN A 73 -3.08 -14.44 -10.94
C GLN A 73 -1.68 -14.77 -11.42
N LYS A 74 -0.80 -13.78 -11.45
CA LYS A 74 0.64 -13.93 -11.67
C LYS A 74 1.38 -13.30 -10.51
N ASN A 75 2.16 -14.10 -9.79
CA ASN A 75 2.78 -13.70 -8.53
C ASN A 75 3.64 -12.42 -8.62
N THR A 76 4.18 -12.13 -9.81
CA THR A 76 5.05 -10.97 -10.09
C THR A 76 4.35 -9.76 -10.71
N LEU A 77 3.08 -9.90 -11.12
CA LEU A 77 2.36 -8.86 -11.88
C LEU A 77 1.02 -8.48 -11.24
N GLY A 78 0.45 -9.35 -10.39
CA GLY A 78 -0.82 -9.16 -9.71
C GLY A 78 -1.92 -10.12 -10.15
N ALA A 79 -3.19 -9.76 -10.01
CA ALA A 79 -4.34 -10.62 -10.29
C ALA A 79 -5.45 -9.88 -11.03
N ILE A 80 -6.07 -10.51 -12.02
CA ILE A 80 -7.27 -10.06 -12.72
C ILE A 80 -8.41 -10.99 -12.31
N HIS A 81 -9.50 -10.41 -11.84
CA HIS A 81 -10.74 -11.09 -11.54
C HIS A 81 -11.82 -10.54 -12.45
N TYR A 82 -12.58 -11.43 -13.08
CA TYR A 82 -13.74 -11.06 -13.88
C TYR A 82 -14.92 -11.96 -13.53
N LYS A 83 -16.06 -11.35 -13.22
CA LYS A 83 -17.31 -12.04 -12.94
C LYS A 83 -18.39 -11.51 -13.87
N VAL A 84 -19.12 -12.43 -14.50
CA VAL A 84 -20.39 -12.14 -15.16
C VAL A 84 -21.49 -12.90 -14.44
N ALA A 85 -22.60 -12.25 -14.13
CA ALA A 85 -23.77 -12.87 -13.53
C ALA A 85 -25.03 -12.43 -14.26
N THR A 86 -25.95 -13.35 -14.47
CA THR A 86 -27.29 -13.09 -15.01
C THR A 86 -28.33 -13.50 -13.99
N PHE A 87 -29.38 -12.70 -13.88
CA PHE A 87 -30.55 -13.01 -13.08
C PHE A 87 -31.80 -12.85 -13.95
N LEU A 88 -32.61 -13.89 -14.02
CA LEU A 88 -33.87 -13.90 -14.76
C LEU A 88 -34.98 -14.28 -13.79
N GLN A 89 -36.05 -13.50 -13.79
CA GLN A 89 -37.27 -13.77 -13.04
C GLN A 89 -38.43 -13.78 -14.03
N ASP A 90 -38.83 -14.98 -14.46
CA ASP A 90 -39.78 -15.24 -15.55
C ASP A 90 -39.58 -14.28 -16.76
N SER A 91 -40.66 -13.62 -17.18
CA SER A 91 -40.68 -12.56 -18.20
C SER A 91 -40.63 -11.16 -17.59
N VAL A 92 -40.58 -11.05 -16.26
CA VAL A 92 -40.82 -9.80 -15.52
C VAL A 92 -39.54 -9.02 -15.32
N TYR A 93 -38.41 -9.71 -15.12
CA TYR A 93 -37.14 -9.06 -14.85
C TYR A 93 -35.96 -9.84 -15.43
N LYS A 94 -35.05 -9.12 -16.08
CA LYS A 94 -33.77 -9.65 -16.57
C LYS A 94 -32.66 -8.71 -16.15
N ALA A 95 -31.59 -9.22 -15.57
CA ALA A 95 -30.40 -8.46 -15.22
C ALA A 95 -29.12 -9.16 -15.65
N LEU A 96 -28.15 -8.38 -16.13
CA LEU A 96 -26.79 -8.80 -16.43
C LEU A 96 -25.83 -7.91 -15.65
N GLN A 97 -25.09 -8.51 -14.73
CA GLN A 97 -24.01 -7.90 -13.98
C GLN A 97 -22.67 -8.36 -14.57
N GLN A 98 -21.77 -7.42 -14.81
CA GLN A 98 -20.38 -7.65 -15.10
C GLN A 98 -19.56 -6.96 -14.01
N GLU A 99 -18.50 -7.60 -13.55
CA GLU A 99 -17.59 -7.07 -12.54
C GLU A 99 -16.18 -7.44 -12.96
N ALA A 100 -15.31 -6.45 -13.00
CA ALA A 100 -13.90 -6.63 -13.28
C ALA A 100 -13.12 -6.01 -12.13
N SER A 101 -12.12 -6.72 -11.61
CA SER A 101 -11.09 -6.13 -10.79
C SER A 101 -9.70 -6.55 -11.25
N CYS A 102 -8.75 -5.66 -11.07
CA CYS A 102 -7.36 -5.85 -11.41
C CYS A 102 -6.52 -5.34 -10.25
N ASN A 103 -5.80 -6.25 -9.62
CA ASN A 103 -4.72 -5.98 -8.72
C ASN A 103 -3.44 -5.98 -9.55
N ILE A 104 -2.75 -4.86 -9.65
CA ILE A 104 -1.45 -4.76 -10.30
C ILE A 104 -0.41 -4.72 -9.19
N ARG A 105 0.54 -5.64 -9.24
CA ARG A 105 1.73 -5.65 -8.38
C ARG A 105 2.94 -5.53 -9.28
N TYR A 106 3.61 -4.38 -9.24
CA TYR A 106 4.84 -4.15 -9.97
C TYR A 106 5.89 -3.60 -9.01
N HIS A 107 6.87 -4.41 -8.65
CA HIS A 107 7.85 -4.10 -7.59
C HIS A 107 7.16 -3.66 -6.29
N ALA A 108 7.37 -2.43 -5.80
CA ALA A 108 6.73 -1.88 -4.59
C ALA A 108 5.37 -1.19 -4.86
N PHE A 109 4.93 -1.13 -6.12
CA PHE A 109 3.65 -0.55 -6.50
C PHE A 109 2.56 -1.62 -6.44
N GLY A 110 1.59 -1.42 -5.54
CA GLY A 110 0.36 -2.20 -5.48
C GLY A 110 -0.84 -1.30 -5.79
N SER A 111 -1.57 -1.59 -6.85
CA SER A 111 -2.81 -0.87 -7.20
C SER A 111 -3.96 -1.86 -7.38
N SER A 112 -5.15 -1.52 -6.90
CA SER A 112 -6.37 -2.29 -7.09
C SER A 112 -7.40 -1.42 -7.78
N ILE A 113 -7.83 -1.83 -8.96
CA ILE A 113 -8.86 -1.18 -9.76
C ILE A 113 -10.02 -2.15 -9.83
N SER A 114 -11.22 -1.72 -9.45
CA SER A 114 -12.42 -2.53 -9.62
C SER A 114 -13.55 -1.72 -10.24
N GLY A 115 -14.41 -2.37 -11.01
CA GLY A 115 -15.58 -1.77 -11.60
C GLY A 115 -16.65 -2.80 -11.88
N SER A 116 -17.91 -2.41 -11.72
CA SER A 116 -19.04 -3.24 -12.12
C SER A 116 -20.01 -2.50 -13.03
N TYR A 117 -20.63 -3.25 -13.92
CA TYR A 117 -21.62 -2.78 -14.88
C TYR A 117 -22.86 -3.66 -14.76
N LEU A 118 -23.99 -3.07 -14.40
CA LEU A 118 -25.27 -3.76 -14.27
C LEU A 118 -26.24 -3.19 -15.30
N THR A 119 -26.82 -4.06 -16.11
CA THR A 119 -27.98 -3.74 -16.94
C THR A 119 -29.17 -4.54 -16.43
N SER A 120 -30.32 -3.87 -16.31
CA SER A 120 -31.58 -4.54 -15.97
C SER A 120 -32.73 -4.03 -16.84
N ASN A 121 -33.63 -4.94 -17.17
CA ASN A 121 -34.85 -4.68 -17.92
C ASN A 121 -36.02 -5.29 -17.14
N ALA A 122 -36.95 -4.44 -16.72
CA ALA A 122 -38.21 -4.85 -16.08
C ALA A 122 -39.40 -4.47 -16.98
N THR A 123 -40.45 -5.31 -17.00
CA THR A 123 -41.66 -5.08 -17.81
C THR A 123 -42.45 -3.84 -17.33
N THR A 124 -42.18 -3.36 -16.12
CA THR A 124 -42.67 -2.10 -15.55
C THR A 124 -41.68 -0.95 -15.79
N LYS A 125 -41.68 -0.40 -17.02
CA LYS A 125 -41.23 0.95 -17.42
C LYS A 125 -39.83 1.50 -16.98
N TYR A 126 -38.94 0.71 -16.39
CA TYR A 126 -37.59 1.17 -16.01
C TYR A 126 -36.53 0.18 -16.50
N SER A 127 -35.80 0.57 -17.54
CA SER A 127 -34.50 -0.02 -17.88
C SER A 127 -33.41 0.84 -17.25
N SER A 128 -32.38 0.21 -16.69
CA SER A 128 -31.28 0.94 -16.05
C SER A 128 -29.93 0.35 -16.44
N SER A 129 -28.97 1.22 -16.74
CA SER A 129 -27.60 0.89 -17.09
C SER A 129 -26.67 1.79 -16.27
N PHE A 130 -25.83 1.19 -15.42
CA PHE A 130 -24.90 1.94 -14.58
C PHE A 130 -23.51 1.31 -14.58
N PHE A 131 -22.49 2.15 -14.78
CA PHE A 131 -21.07 1.83 -14.63
C PHE A 131 -20.58 2.37 -13.27
N ARG A 132 -20.03 1.49 -12.42
CA ARG A 132 -19.63 1.78 -11.03
C ARG A 132 -18.16 1.40 -10.77
N PRO A 133 -17.18 2.25 -11.11
CA PRO A 133 -15.81 2.06 -10.64
C PRO A 133 -15.76 2.23 -9.12
N LYS A 134 -15.07 1.34 -8.40
CA LYS A 134 -14.91 1.38 -6.94
C LYS A 134 -13.43 1.43 -6.56
N ALA A 135 -12.99 2.63 -6.18
CA ALA A 135 -11.79 2.86 -5.38
C ALA A 135 -12.13 3.99 -4.41
N ASP A 136 -12.21 3.68 -3.11
CA ASP A 136 -12.66 4.64 -2.10
C ASP A 136 -11.49 5.45 -1.50
N ILE A 137 -10.29 4.86 -1.38
CA ILE A 137 -9.12 5.45 -0.71
C ILE A 137 -7.85 5.22 -1.54
N TYR A 138 -6.95 6.20 -1.52
CA TYR A 138 -5.57 6.06 -1.97
C TYR A 138 -4.64 6.07 -0.75
N TYR A 139 -3.89 4.98 -0.56
CA TYR A 139 -2.97 4.77 0.56
C TYR A 139 -1.61 4.39 0.01
N THR A 140 -0.58 5.19 0.27
CA THR A 140 0.72 5.04 -0.38
C THR A 140 1.89 5.20 0.59
N THR A 141 2.95 4.44 0.30
CA THR A 141 4.27 4.50 0.93
C THR A 141 5.17 5.57 0.32
N ASP A 142 4.65 6.43 -0.57
CA ASP A 142 5.37 7.60 -1.09
C ASP A 142 4.40 8.78 -1.29
N TYR A 143 4.60 9.85 -0.52
CA TYR A 143 3.77 11.06 -0.57
C TYR A 143 3.92 11.84 -1.88
N VAL A 144 5.02 11.64 -2.60
CA VAL A 144 5.24 12.25 -3.91
C VAL A 144 4.24 11.70 -4.94
N ASP A 145 3.78 10.46 -4.78
CA ASP A 145 2.70 9.92 -5.62
C ASP A 145 1.34 10.54 -5.29
N ALA A 146 1.05 10.79 -4.01
CA ALA A 146 -0.17 11.49 -3.61
C ALA A 146 -0.18 12.91 -4.19
N GLU A 147 0.98 13.58 -4.21
CA GLU A 147 1.11 14.89 -4.85
C GLU A 147 0.87 14.84 -6.36
N LEU A 148 1.41 13.84 -7.05
CA LEU A 148 1.14 13.66 -8.49
C LEU A 148 -0.37 13.47 -8.77
N LEU A 149 -1.08 12.72 -7.92
CA LEU A 149 -2.52 12.57 -8.04
C LEU A 149 -3.28 13.87 -7.74
N ARG A 150 -2.79 14.67 -6.79
CA ARG A 150 -3.32 16.01 -6.49
C ARG A 150 -3.19 16.93 -7.70
N GLN A 151 -2.00 17.02 -8.30
CA GLN A 151 -1.74 17.83 -9.50
C GLN A 151 -2.62 17.43 -10.69
N LYS A 152 -2.95 16.13 -10.80
CA LYS A 152 -3.88 15.61 -11.82
C LYS A 152 -5.36 15.84 -11.50
N GLY A 153 -5.68 16.46 -10.36
CA GLY A 153 -7.05 16.72 -9.93
C GLY A 153 -7.84 15.45 -9.57
N LEU A 154 -7.14 14.38 -9.21
CA LEU A 154 -7.72 13.06 -8.93
C LEU A 154 -8.06 12.86 -7.45
N LEU A 155 -7.59 13.73 -6.57
CA LEU A 155 -7.84 13.66 -5.13
C LEU A 155 -8.96 14.62 -4.71
N ALA A 156 -9.77 14.20 -3.75
CA ALA A 156 -10.74 15.04 -3.08
C ALA A 156 -10.10 15.67 -1.84
N PRO A 157 -10.23 16.99 -1.63
CA PRO A 157 -9.82 17.59 -0.37
C PRO A 157 -10.67 17.06 0.77
N PHE A 158 -10.05 16.84 1.92
CA PHE A 158 -10.74 16.55 3.17
C PHE A 158 -10.19 17.43 4.29
N GLN A 159 -11.04 17.69 5.27
CA GLN A 159 -10.67 18.44 6.47
C GLN A 159 -10.92 17.54 7.68
N SER A 160 -9.92 17.45 8.54
CA SER A 160 -9.99 16.71 9.79
C SER A 160 -9.13 17.43 10.82
N SER A 161 -9.66 17.65 12.03
CA SER A 161 -8.90 18.20 13.15
C SER A 161 -7.76 17.27 13.57
N LEU A 162 -7.79 16.00 13.17
CA LEU A 162 -6.69 15.05 13.40
C LEU A 162 -5.47 15.35 12.53
N THR A 163 -5.60 16.19 11.49
CA THR A 163 -4.46 16.71 10.72
C THR A 163 -3.83 17.95 11.35
N ASP A 164 -4.41 18.46 12.44
CA ASP A 164 -3.85 19.56 13.21
C ASP A 164 -2.55 19.11 13.89
N GLY A 165 -1.50 19.91 13.71
CA GLY A 165 -0.16 19.59 14.19
C GLY A 165 0.66 18.63 13.31
N VAL A 166 0.10 18.06 12.24
CA VAL A 166 0.94 17.45 11.18
C VAL A 166 1.76 18.56 10.53
N PRO A 167 3.10 18.47 10.47
CA PRO A 167 3.95 19.47 9.86
C PRO A 167 3.55 19.76 8.41
N ALA A 168 3.69 21.02 7.98
CA ALA A 168 3.19 21.47 6.68
C ALA A 168 3.83 20.72 5.51
N GLU A 169 5.08 20.27 5.65
CA GLU A 169 5.78 19.47 4.66
C GLU A 169 5.22 18.05 4.47
N PHE A 170 4.36 17.59 5.38
CA PHE A 170 3.75 16.26 5.35
C PHE A 170 2.24 16.30 5.13
N LYS A 171 1.71 17.39 4.57
CA LYS A 171 0.32 17.47 4.11
C LYS A 171 0.17 18.39 2.91
N ALA A 172 -0.86 18.14 2.12
CA ALA A 172 -1.22 19.02 1.01
C ALA A 172 -1.75 20.38 1.54
N PRO A 173 -1.37 21.51 0.95
CA PRO A 173 -1.91 22.83 1.33
C PRO A 173 -3.43 22.95 1.18
N ASP A 174 -4.02 22.19 0.24
CA ASP A 174 -5.46 22.17 -0.05
C ASP A 174 -6.20 21.02 0.68
N GLY A 175 -5.51 20.23 1.51
CA GLY A 175 -6.08 19.08 2.21
C GLY A 175 -6.36 17.86 1.33
N ALA A 176 -5.82 17.79 0.11
CA ALA A 176 -6.01 16.63 -0.78
C ALA A 176 -5.34 15.33 -0.27
N TRP A 177 -4.26 15.43 0.49
CA TRP A 177 -3.58 14.31 1.13
C TRP A 177 -2.94 14.74 2.45
N THR A 178 -2.72 13.78 3.35
CA THR A 178 -1.96 14.01 4.59
C THR A 178 -1.12 12.78 4.93
N GLY A 179 0.03 13.03 5.57
CA GLY A 179 0.81 11.99 6.21
C GLY A 179 0.11 11.46 7.46
N VAL A 180 0.24 10.16 7.70
CA VAL A 180 -0.28 9.44 8.87
C VAL A 180 0.82 9.26 9.92
N ILE A 181 1.93 8.66 9.50
CA ILE A 181 3.10 8.32 10.32
C ILE A 181 4.39 8.53 9.52
N GLY A 182 5.49 8.75 10.22
CA GLY A 182 6.80 9.05 9.64
C GLY A 182 7.68 7.82 9.54
N ARG A 183 8.42 7.72 8.43
CA ARG A 183 9.45 6.72 8.23
C ARG A 183 10.79 7.40 8.00
N SER A 184 11.67 7.33 8.99
CA SER A 184 13.03 7.84 8.86
C SER A 184 13.91 6.84 8.13
N ARG A 185 14.75 7.36 7.23
CA ARG A 185 15.69 6.60 6.42
C ARG A 185 17.10 6.73 7.00
N ASN A 186 17.59 5.63 7.54
CA ASN A 186 18.73 5.55 8.44
C ASN A 186 19.82 4.62 7.92
N ILE A 187 20.97 4.65 8.59
CA ILE A 187 22.03 3.68 8.38
C ILE A 187 21.93 2.66 9.52
N MET A 188 21.59 1.43 9.19
CA MET A 188 21.64 0.30 10.12
C MET A 188 23.05 -0.29 10.07
N VAL A 189 23.66 -0.54 11.22
CA VAL A 189 25.03 -1.08 11.32
C VAL A 189 25.03 -2.38 12.11
N ASN A 190 25.89 -3.30 11.73
CA ASN A 190 26.14 -4.51 12.52
C ASN A 190 27.23 -4.24 13.57
N THR A 191 26.89 -4.39 14.85
CA THR A 191 27.75 -4.04 15.98
C THR A 191 28.88 -5.03 16.26
N THR A 192 28.87 -6.23 15.64
CA THR A 192 30.04 -7.13 15.68
C THR A 192 31.07 -6.79 14.61
N LEU A 193 30.66 -6.10 13.54
CA LEU A 193 31.52 -5.76 12.39
C LEU A 193 32.03 -4.33 12.42
N VAL A 194 31.32 -3.43 13.11
CA VAL A 194 31.67 -2.02 13.21
C VAL A 194 31.55 -1.59 14.67
N LYS A 195 32.60 -0.98 15.21
CA LYS A 195 32.57 -0.41 16.56
C LYS A 195 31.85 0.94 16.55
N PRO A 196 31.21 1.36 17.65
CA PRO A 196 30.50 2.64 17.70
C PRO A 196 31.33 3.86 17.28
N ALA A 197 32.63 3.89 17.61
CA ALA A 197 33.54 4.96 17.22
C ALA A 197 33.79 5.04 15.70
N ASP A 198 33.51 3.96 14.96
CA ASP A 198 33.71 3.86 13.51
C ASP A 198 32.40 4.01 12.72
N TYR A 199 31.27 4.25 13.40
CA TYR A 199 29.98 4.47 12.75
C TYR A 199 30.06 5.66 11.78
N PRO A 200 29.37 5.57 10.62
CA PRO A 200 29.33 6.68 9.68
C PRO A 200 28.52 7.82 10.31
N ALA A 201 29.06 9.03 10.36
CA ALA A 201 28.35 10.19 10.87
C ALA A 201 27.36 10.73 9.84
N SER A 202 27.66 10.56 8.54
CA SER A 202 26.86 11.01 7.41
C SER A 202 26.57 9.88 6.42
N VAL A 203 25.52 10.04 5.61
CA VAL A 203 25.31 9.16 4.45
C VAL A 203 26.49 9.23 3.48
N PHE A 204 27.15 10.40 3.40
CA PHE A 204 28.28 10.61 2.50
C PHE A 204 29.53 9.83 2.93
N ASP A 205 29.66 9.49 4.22
CA ASP A 205 30.79 8.70 4.74
C ASP A 205 30.80 7.28 4.21
N LEU A 206 29.66 6.78 3.69
CA LEU A 206 29.56 5.48 3.04
C LEU A 206 30.40 5.39 1.75
N ALA A 207 30.82 6.53 1.19
CA ALA A 207 31.75 6.58 0.06
C ALA A 207 33.22 6.35 0.47
N ASP A 208 33.56 6.36 1.77
CA ASP A 208 34.92 6.06 2.23
C ASP A 208 35.34 4.63 1.82
N PRO A 209 36.57 4.43 1.29
CA PRO A 209 37.09 3.11 0.91
C PRO A 209 36.97 2.03 2.00
N LYS A 210 36.94 2.38 3.29
CA LYS A 210 36.75 1.43 4.41
C LYS A 210 35.42 0.66 4.34
N TRP A 211 34.45 1.16 3.58
CA TRP A 211 33.15 0.56 3.37
C TRP A 211 33.04 -0.28 2.09
N LYS A 212 34.11 -0.37 1.29
CA LYS A 212 34.12 -1.12 0.03
C LYS A 212 33.71 -2.59 0.24
N GLY A 213 32.65 -3.00 -0.45
CA GLY A 213 32.07 -4.34 -0.42
C GLY A 213 31.23 -4.65 0.82
N ARG A 214 30.99 -3.65 1.70
CA ARG A 214 30.42 -3.87 3.04
C ARG A 214 29.03 -3.25 3.23
N ILE A 215 28.46 -2.62 2.20
CA ILE A 215 27.17 -1.92 2.27
C ILE A 215 26.15 -2.57 1.35
N ALA A 216 24.91 -2.68 1.83
CA ALA A 216 23.75 -2.99 1.02
C ALA A 216 22.68 -1.88 1.04
N ILE A 217 21.94 -1.77 -0.06
CA ILE A 217 20.76 -0.92 -0.23
C ILE A 217 19.66 -1.72 -0.91
N THR A 218 18.41 -1.30 -0.77
CA THR A 218 17.31 -1.88 -1.55
C THR A 218 17.26 -1.29 -2.97
N ARG A 219 16.44 -1.88 -3.85
CA ARG A 219 16.13 -1.36 -5.19
C ARG A 219 15.53 0.04 -5.13
N LEU A 220 15.12 0.58 -6.28
CA LEU A 220 14.31 1.79 -6.40
C LEU A 220 12.86 1.60 -5.88
N THR A 221 12.76 1.12 -4.65
CA THR A 221 11.55 0.81 -3.88
C THR A 221 11.71 1.39 -2.47
N ASP A 222 10.70 1.26 -1.61
CA ASP A 222 10.77 1.66 -0.19
C ASP A 222 11.24 3.11 0.04
N GLY A 223 10.89 4.04 -0.86
CA GLY A 223 11.27 5.45 -0.80
C GLY A 223 12.68 5.78 -1.33
N THR A 224 13.42 4.80 -1.89
CA THR A 224 14.75 5.05 -2.50
C THR A 224 14.69 6.16 -3.55
N PRO A 225 13.68 6.22 -4.45
CA PRO A 225 13.58 7.31 -5.42
C PRO A 225 13.50 8.70 -4.79
N VAL A 226 12.73 8.87 -3.70
CA VAL A 226 12.60 10.13 -2.98
C VAL A 226 13.92 10.52 -2.29
N TRP A 227 14.67 9.55 -1.79
CA TRP A 227 16.01 9.81 -1.26
C TRP A 227 16.98 10.29 -2.32
N LEU A 228 16.98 9.68 -3.51
CA LEU A 228 17.82 10.14 -4.61
C LEU A 228 17.41 11.56 -5.07
N ALA A 229 16.10 11.82 -5.14
CA ALA A 229 15.55 13.14 -5.44
C ALA A 229 16.01 14.19 -4.42
N SER A 230 15.98 13.85 -3.13
CA SER A 230 16.41 14.78 -2.07
C SER A 230 17.91 15.09 -2.16
N LEU A 231 18.74 14.11 -2.51
CA LEU A 231 20.16 14.35 -2.79
C LEU A 231 20.36 15.32 -3.97
N ILE A 232 19.64 15.12 -5.08
CA ILE A 232 19.69 16.03 -6.23
C ILE A 232 19.31 17.46 -5.80
N LEU A 233 18.23 17.64 -5.04
CA LEU A 233 17.79 18.97 -4.60
C LEU A 233 18.75 19.62 -3.60
N LEU A 234 19.41 18.84 -2.73
CA LEU A 234 20.28 19.35 -1.68
C LEU A 234 21.73 19.56 -2.12
N LYS A 235 22.23 18.75 -3.05
CA LYS A 235 23.64 18.70 -3.46
C LYS A 235 23.87 18.98 -4.95
N GLY A 236 22.81 18.95 -5.75
CA GLY A 236 22.90 19.01 -7.21
C GLY A 236 23.09 17.64 -7.85
N GLU A 237 22.68 17.53 -9.12
CA GLU A 237 22.72 16.29 -9.91
C GLU A 237 24.15 15.78 -10.10
N GLU A 238 25.12 16.66 -10.38
CA GLU A 238 26.52 16.28 -10.59
C GLU A 238 27.14 15.65 -9.34
N ALA A 239 27.04 16.33 -8.19
CA ALA A 239 27.57 15.82 -6.93
C ALA A 239 26.88 14.52 -6.49
N THR A 240 25.57 14.42 -6.71
CA THR A 240 24.80 13.19 -6.42
C THR A 240 25.25 12.04 -7.31
N THR A 241 25.45 12.29 -8.61
CA THR A 241 25.91 11.28 -9.57
C THR A 241 27.32 10.80 -9.24
N ALA A 242 28.23 11.70 -8.88
CA ALA A 242 29.58 11.35 -8.46
C ALA A 242 29.55 10.47 -7.20
N PHE A 243 28.79 10.86 -6.18
CA PHE A 243 28.62 10.10 -4.94
C PHE A 243 28.08 8.69 -5.18
N LEU A 244 26.99 8.56 -5.94
CA LEU A 244 26.39 7.26 -6.26
C LEU A 244 27.35 6.40 -7.11
N THR A 245 28.05 7.00 -8.07
CA THR A 245 29.05 6.29 -8.87
C THR A 245 30.15 5.71 -7.97
N THR A 246 30.63 6.47 -6.99
CA THR A 246 31.59 5.95 -6.01
C THR A 246 31.00 4.80 -5.20
N LEU A 247 29.79 4.93 -4.66
CA LEU A 247 29.15 3.86 -3.88
C LEU A 247 29.00 2.57 -4.67
N PHE A 248 28.47 2.65 -5.88
CA PHE A 248 28.12 1.48 -6.68
C PHE A 248 29.31 0.91 -7.46
N LYS A 249 30.08 1.75 -8.15
CA LYS A 249 31.13 1.29 -9.06
C LYS A 249 32.48 1.13 -8.36
N THR A 250 32.83 2.02 -7.44
CA THR A 250 34.12 1.97 -6.74
C THR A 250 34.05 1.11 -5.47
N ASN A 251 33.02 1.33 -4.66
CA ASN A 251 32.84 0.66 -3.37
C ASN A 251 32.00 -0.61 -3.48
N GLY A 252 31.35 -0.89 -4.61
CA GLY A 252 30.65 -2.15 -4.83
C GLY A 252 29.44 -2.37 -3.92
N MET A 253 28.74 -1.29 -3.54
CA MET A 253 27.48 -1.35 -2.79
C MET A 253 26.50 -2.33 -3.45
N LYS A 254 25.89 -3.20 -2.66
CA LYS A 254 25.00 -4.27 -3.15
C LYS A 254 23.54 -3.86 -3.12
N VAL A 255 22.80 -4.28 -4.14
CA VAL A 255 21.36 -4.03 -4.25
C VAL A 255 20.62 -5.31 -3.90
N LEU A 256 19.74 -5.24 -2.92
CA LEU A 256 18.90 -6.36 -2.48
C LEU A 256 17.42 -6.09 -2.78
N ASN A 257 16.62 -7.15 -2.72
CA ASN A 257 15.24 -7.14 -3.21
C ASN A 257 14.28 -6.20 -2.46
N GLY A 258 14.55 -5.89 -1.20
CA GLY A 258 13.67 -5.10 -0.34
C GLY A 258 14.40 -4.60 0.91
N GLY A 259 13.88 -3.57 1.58
CA GLY A 259 14.47 -3.05 2.81
C GLY A 259 14.60 -4.09 3.92
N SER A 260 13.63 -5.02 4.04
CA SER A 260 13.74 -6.15 4.98
C SER A 260 14.93 -7.05 4.68
N ASN A 261 15.21 -7.34 3.40
CA ASN A 261 16.34 -8.18 3.02
C ASN A 261 17.68 -7.51 3.36
N VAL A 262 17.76 -6.19 3.23
CA VAL A 262 18.93 -5.41 3.69
C VAL A 262 19.10 -5.51 5.20
N ALA A 263 18.02 -5.31 5.96
CA ALA A 263 18.07 -5.43 7.40
C ALA A 263 18.43 -6.85 7.87
N ASP A 264 17.93 -7.89 7.20
CA ASP A 264 18.29 -9.29 7.44
C ASP A 264 19.79 -9.54 7.19
N ALA A 265 20.31 -9.10 6.05
CA ALA A 265 21.70 -9.30 5.67
C ALA A 265 22.66 -8.55 6.60
N VAL A 266 22.29 -7.33 7.04
CA VAL A 266 23.06 -6.59 8.07
C VAL A 266 22.98 -7.31 9.41
N ALA A 267 21.80 -7.73 9.86
CA ALA A 267 21.62 -8.45 11.13
C ALA A 267 22.43 -9.76 11.19
N GLN A 268 22.55 -10.47 10.07
CA GLN A 268 23.31 -11.71 9.94
C GLN A 268 24.82 -11.49 9.77
N GLY A 269 25.27 -10.24 9.60
CA GLY A 269 26.68 -9.90 9.41
C GLY A 269 27.20 -10.17 7.99
N GLU A 270 26.32 -10.32 7.00
CA GLU A 270 26.71 -10.38 5.60
C GLU A 270 27.23 -9.01 5.12
N PHE A 271 26.59 -7.93 5.60
CA PHE A 271 27.02 -6.56 5.38
C PHE A 271 27.26 -5.83 6.70
N ALA A 272 28.26 -4.95 6.72
CA ALA A 272 28.59 -4.17 7.91
C ALA A 272 27.60 -3.03 8.15
N ALA A 273 27.00 -2.51 7.07
CA ALA A 273 25.98 -1.48 7.13
C ALA A 273 24.95 -1.63 6.00
N GLY A 274 23.76 -1.06 6.22
CA GLY A 274 22.72 -0.99 5.21
C GLY A 274 21.91 0.29 5.32
N PHE A 275 21.54 0.86 4.17
CA PHE A 275 20.69 2.04 4.13
C PHE A 275 19.22 1.64 4.02
N VAL A 276 18.47 1.81 5.11
CA VAL A 276 17.13 1.23 5.30
C VAL A 276 16.18 2.21 5.98
N ASN A 277 14.88 1.94 5.91
CA ASN A 277 13.93 2.60 6.80
C ASN A 277 14.05 2.01 8.23
N HIS A 278 13.94 2.86 9.26
CA HIS A 278 14.16 2.48 10.66
C HIS A 278 13.25 1.34 11.17
N TYR A 279 12.02 1.23 10.67
CA TYR A 279 11.07 0.19 11.10
C TYR A 279 11.56 -1.24 10.75
N TYR A 280 12.46 -1.40 9.77
CA TYR A 280 13.08 -2.71 9.51
C TYR A 280 14.12 -3.10 10.57
N TYR A 281 14.68 -2.13 11.30
CA TYR A 281 15.68 -2.36 12.34
C TYR A 281 15.03 -2.82 13.67
N VAL A 282 13.89 -2.23 14.05
CA VAL A 282 13.18 -2.52 15.30
C VAL A 282 12.95 -4.02 15.55
N PRO A 283 12.36 -4.81 14.63
CA PRO A 283 12.16 -6.24 14.86
C PRO A 283 13.48 -7.01 14.98
N LYS A 284 14.56 -6.57 14.31
CA LYS A 284 15.88 -7.22 14.43
C LYS A 284 16.50 -6.93 15.78
N LYS A 285 16.42 -5.69 16.26
CA LYS A 285 16.88 -5.28 17.58
C LYS A 285 16.16 -6.05 18.69
N ARG A 286 14.83 -6.13 18.62
CA ARG A 286 13.99 -6.87 19.58
C ARG A 286 14.24 -8.38 19.55
N ALA A 287 14.61 -8.93 18.40
CA ALA A 287 15.05 -10.32 18.27
C ALA A 287 16.48 -10.57 18.81
N GLY A 288 17.16 -9.55 19.33
CA GLY A 288 18.51 -9.67 19.89
C GLY A 288 19.63 -9.68 18.86
N ALA A 289 19.36 -9.28 17.61
CA ALA A 289 20.40 -9.17 16.60
C ALA A 289 21.43 -8.08 16.99
N PRO A 290 22.72 -8.25 16.65
CA PRO A 290 23.77 -7.30 16.97
C PRO A 290 23.73 -6.10 16.03
N VAL A 291 22.72 -5.27 16.17
CA VAL A 291 22.45 -4.14 15.28
C VAL A 291 22.26 -2.84 16.06
N ASP A 292 22.67 -1.74 15.43
CA ASP A 292 22.42 -0.38 15.91
C ASP A 292 21.92 0.50 14.76
N LEU A 293 21.29 1.61 15.12
CA LEU A 293 20.64 2.53 14.20
C LEU A 293 21.28 3.91 14.26
N VAL A 294 21.85 4.35 13.13
CA VAL A 294 22.47 5.67 13.01
C VAL A 294 21.52 6.62 12.30
N TYR A 295 21.31 7.78 12.91
CA TYR A 295 20.64 8.95 12.33
C TYR A 295 21.71 9.86 11.71
N PRO A 296 21.80 9.95 10.36
CA PRO A 296 22.85 10.72 9.72
C PRO A 296 22.82 12.20 10.07
N ASP A 297 24.01 12.79 10.15
CA ASP A 297 24.32 14.20 10.31
C ASP A 297 23.86 14.87 11.62
N GLU A 298 23.42 14.09 12.61
CA GLU A 298 22.98 14.60 13.92
C GLU A 298 24.04 15.50 14.58
N ALA A 299 25.30 15.05 14.59
CA ALA A 299 26.41 15.78 15.20
C ALA A 299 27.09 16.78 14.26
N THR A 300 27.07 16.53 12.94
CA THR A 300 27.90 17.26 11.96
C THR A 300 27.25 18.50 11.40
N GLY A 301 25.93 18.63 11.49
CA GLY A 301 25.25 19.76 10.89
C GLY A 301 24.83 19.56 9.43
N GLY A 302 25.03 18.38 8.85
CA GLY A 302 24.76 18.06 7.44
C GLY A 302 23.28 18.00 7.07
N ILE A 303 22.98 17.25 5.98
CA ILE A 303 21.64 17.22 5.37
C ILE A 303 20.58 16.56 6.26
N GLY A 304 21.00 15.75 7.22
CA GLY A 304 20.10 15.10 8.17
C GLY A 304 19.47 13.82 7.64
N THR A 305 18.55 13.29 8.44
CA THR A 305 17.80 12.07 8.16
C THR A 305 16.56 12.41 7.34
N LEU A 306 16.39 11.78 6.17
CA LEU A 306 15.16 11.93 5.39
C LEU A 306 14.00 11.22 6.10
N VAL A 307 12.86 11.91 6.20
CA VAL A 307 11.60 11.33 6.69
C VAL A 307 10.60 11.30 5.55
N ILE A 308 10.03 10.12 5.30
CA ILE A 308 9.02 9.90 4.27
C ILE A 308 7.74 9.45 4.97
N PRO A 309 6.65 10.25 4.95
CA PRO A 309 5.43 9.85 5.60
C PRO A 309 4.75 8.72 4.82
N LEU A 310 4.07 7.83 5.54
CA LEU A 310 2.98 7.08 4.92
C LEU A 310 1.81 8.03 4.72
N THR A 311 1.17 7.97 3.56
CA THR A 311 0.22 9.00 3.13
C THR A 311 -1.14 8.42 2.80
N VAL A 312 -2.19 9.15 3.20
CA VAL A 312 -3.57 8.83 2.88
C VAL A 312 -4.23 9.97 2.13
N ALA A 313 -5.07 9.64 1.16
CA ALA A 313 -5.88 10.57 0.39
C ALA A 313 -7.22 9.95 0.00
N ALA A 314 -8.25 10.80 -0.17
CA ALA A 314 -9.51 10.40 -0.75
C ALA A 314 -9.48 10.61 -2.27
N LEU A 315 -9.99 9.66 -3.05
CA LEU A 315 -10.14 9.85 -4.49
C LEU A 315 -11.35 10.75 -4.78
N LYS A 316 -11.22 11.65 -5.76
CA LYS A 316 -12.32 12.49 -6.24
C LYS A 316 -13.48 11.68 -6.81
N SER A 317 -13.17 10.49 -7.35
CA SER A 317 -14.15 9.53 -7.87
C SER A 317 -14.61 8.49 -6.85
N ALA A 318 -14.35 8.67 -5.56
CA ALA A 318 -14.74 7.71 -4.53
C ALA A 318 -16.27 7.53 -4.51
N PRO A 319 -16.81 6.31 -4.69
CA PRO A 319 -18.25 6.07 -4.68
C PRO A 319 -18.88 6.22 -3.29
N HIS A 320 -18.07 6.11 -2.22
CA HIS A 320 -18.52 6.32 -0.83
C HIS A 320 -17.69 7.42 -0.14
N PRO A 321 -17.84 8.70 -0.49
CA PRO A 321 -17.00 9.78 0.01
C PRO A 321 -17.09 9.95 1.54
N ASN A 322 -18.24 9.65 2.15
CA ASN A 322 -18.40 9.67 3.61
C ASN A 322 -17.62 8.54 4.30
N VAL A 323 -17.57 7.36 3.69
CA VAL A 323 -16.82 6.21 4.22
C VAL A 323 -15.32 6.47 4.08
N ALA A 324 -14.88 7.02 2.95
CA ALA A 324 -13.50 7.43 2.74
C ALA A 324 -13.05 8.44 3.81
N ARG A 325 -13.87 9.46 4.10
CA ARG A 325 -13.59 10.41 5.19
C ARG A 325 -13.51 9.75 6.56
N ALA A 326 -14.51 8.93 6.92
CA ALA A 326 -14.51 8.24 8.20
C ALA A 326 -13.30 7.30 8.37
N PHE A 327 -12.87 6.64 7.30
CA PHE A 327 -11.66 5.82 7.32
C PHE A 327 -10.39 6.65 7.49
N ILE A 328 -10.27 7.78 6.78
CA ILE A 328 -9.14 8.70 6.93
C ILE A 328 -9.06 9.21 8.38
N ASP A 329 -10.18 9.63 8.96
CA ASP A 329 -10.25 10.03 10.36
C ASP A 329 -9.84 8.90 11.31
N PHE A 330 -10.31 7.68 11.06
CA PHE A 330 -9.92 6.52 11.85
C PHE A 330 -8.41 6.26 11.77
N VAL A 331 -7.82 6.24 10.58
CA VAL A 331 -6.37 6.00 10.39
C VAL A 331 -5.52 7.09 11.04
N LEU A 332 -6.00 8.34 11.07
CA LEU A 332 -5.34 9.46 11.74
C LEU A 332 -5.57 9.48 13.26
N SER A 333 -6.54 8.71 13.77
CA SER A 333 -6.82 8.65 15.20
C SER A 333 -5.71 7.91 15.95
N PRO A 334 -5.54 8.15 17.26
CA PRO A 334 -4.61 7.39 18.08
C PRO A 334 -4.80 5.87 17.95
N GLU A 335 -6.05 5.42 17.87
CA GLU A 335 -6.41 4.01 17.74
C GLU A 335 -6.02 3.43 16.37
N GLY A 336 -6.26 4.16 15.27
CA GLY A 336 -5.92 3.68 13.93
C GLY A 336 -4.42 3.70 13.64
N ALA A 337 -3.69 4.66 14.20
CA ALA A 337 -2.23 4.73 14.07
C ALA A 337 -1.49 3.76 15.01
N ALA A 338 -2.12 3.29 16.10
CA ALA A 338 -1.49 2.47 17.13
C ALA A 338 -0.79 1.21 16.61
N PRO A 339 -1.40 0.39 15.74
CA PRO A 339 -0.76 -0.84 15.24
C PRO A 339 0.55 -0.56 14.50
N MET A 340 0.60 0.53 13.74
CA MET A 340 1.76 0.92 12.94
C MET A 340 2.90 1.41 13.83
N MET A 341 2.56 2.14 14.90
CA MET A 341 3.55 2.55 15.90
C MET A 341 4.05 1.36 16.73
N THR A 342 3.16 0.50 17.20
CA THR A 342 3.47 -0.56 18.19
C THR A 342 4.07 -1.85 17.61
N GLN A 343 3.66 -2.23 16.39
CA GLN A 343 4.13 -3.47 15.76
C GLN A 343 5.35 -3.22 14.88
N GLU A 344 5.29 -2.18 14.04
CA GLU A 344 6.34 -1.89 13.06
C GLU A 344 7.40 -0.94 13.61
N GLY A 345 7.06 -0.13 14.63
CA GLY A 345 7.98 0.84 15.22
C GLY A 345 8.12 2.14 14.44
N GLU A 346 7.13 2.46 13.61
CA GLU A 346 7.00 3.75 12.95
C GLU A 346 6.65 4.85 13.97
N PHE A 347 6.91 6.12 13.66
CA PHE A 347 6.66 7.21 14.60
C PHE A 347 5.55 8.16 14.16
N PRO A 348 4.82 8.78 15.09
CA PRO A 348 3.78 9.74 14.76
C PRO A 348 4.38 11.00 14.10
N LEU A 349 3.73 11.51 13.06
CA LEU A 349 4.11 12.79 12.46
C LEU A 349 3.67 13.99 13.30
N ARG A 350 2.67 13.81 14.15
CA ARG A 350 2.21 14.82 15.09
C ARG A 350 3.16 14.88 16.29
N PRO A 351 3.74 16.05 16.58
CA PRO A 351 4.57 16.23 17.76
C PRO A 351 3.81 15.90 19.05
N GLY A 352 4.52 15.37 20.06
CA GLY A 352 3.97 15.13 21.40
C GLY A 352 3.21 13.81 21.59
N ILE A 353 3.04 13.00 20.55
CA ILE A 353 2.53 11.62 20.69
C ILE A 353 3.69 10.71 21.13
N PRO A 354 3.58 9.98 22.26
CA PRO A 354 4.65 9.09 22.73
C PRO A 354 4.94 7.93 21.76
N LEU A 355 6.20 7.50 21.68
CA LEU A 355 6.64 6.34 20.89
C LEU A 355 6.31 4.98 21.53
N GLY A 356 5.75 4.97 22.74
CA GLY A 356 5.71 3.77 23.57
C GLY A 356 7.12 3.19 23.78
N ASP A 357 7.23 1.86 23.74
CA ASP A 357 8.48 1.14 24.01
C ASP A 357 9.53 1.32 22.90
N HIS A 358 9.16 1.82 21.72
CA HIS A 358 10.07 1.99 20.58
C HIS A 358 11.16 3.05 20.83
N GLY A 359 10.93 3.98 21.76
CA GLY A 359 11.97 4.90 22.19
C GLY A 359 13.18 4.18 22.81
N ALA A 360 12.96 3.07 23.51
CA ALA A 360 14.03 2.25 24.08
C ALA A 360 14.80 1.46 23.00
N ASP A 361 14.18 1.21 21.85
CA ASP A 361 14.83 0.56 20.70
C ASP A 361 15.75 1.52 19.93
N GLY A 362 15.71 2.83 20.23
CA GLY A 362 16.49 3.86 19.53
C GLY A 362 15.70 4.63 18.46
N VAL A 363 14.39 4.39 18.33
CA VAL A 363 13.51 5.19 17.47
C VAL A 363 13.33 6.58 18.07
N ARG A 364 13.30 7.60 17.20
CA ARG A 364 13.13 9.00 17.60
C ARG A 364 11.83 9.58 17.07
N THR A 365 11.24 10.48 17.84
CA THR A 365 10.11 11.28 17.40
C THR A 365 10.57 12.31 16.37
N ILE A 366 9.63 12.79 15.56
CA ILE A 366 9.91 13.72 14.47
C ILE A 366 10.65 15.01 14.90
N ASP A 367 10.41 15.49 16.12
CA ASP A 367 11.05 16.66 16.74
C ASP A 367 12.49 16.40 17.22
N LYS A 368 12.88 15.12 17.37
CA LYS A 368 14.21 14.68 17.79
C LYS A 368 15.08 14.17 16.65
N ILE A 369 14.59 14.27 15.42
CA ILE A 369 15.31 13.91 14.20
C ILE A 369 15.78 15.21 13.54
N ARG A 370 17.09 15.35 13.32
CA ARG A 370 17.62 16.34 12.39
C ARG A 370 17.19 15.95 10.99
N ARG A 371 16.46 16.83 10.31
CA ARG A 371 15.92 16.62 8.97
C ARG A 371 16.42 17.70 8.02
N PRO A 372 16.46 17.45 6.71
CA PRO A 372 16.63 18.52 5.74
C PRO A 372 15.49 19.52 5.87
N ALA A 373 15.72 20.75 5.38
CA ALA A 373 14.64 21.72 5.21
C ALA A 373 13.53 21.13 4.33
N ALA A 374 12.29 21.58 4.55
CA ALA A 374 11.15 21.15 3.77
C ALA A 374 11.40 21.38 2.26
N PHE A 375 11.10 20.36 1.46
CA PHE A 375 11.21 20.46 0.01
C PHE A 375 9.97 21.12 -0.57
N ASP A 376 10.18 21.88 -1.63
CA ASP A 376 9.12 22.16 -2.59
C ASP A 376 8.72 20.82 -3.23
N ILE A 377 7.49 20.39 -2.99
CA ILE A 377 7.04 19.04 -3.35
C ILE A 377 6.94 18.84 -4.86
N ASP A 378 6.68 19.90 -5.63
CA ASP A 378 6.63 19.85 -7.09
C ASP A 378 8.05 19.65 -7.65
N LYS A 379 9.03 20.35 -7.07
CA LYS A 379 10.45 20.13 -7.41
C LYS A 379 10.93 18.75 -6.99
N LEU A 380 10.45 18.23 -5.85
CA LEU A 380 10.78 16.88 -5.39
C LEU A 380 10.22 15.81 -6.32
N LEU A 381 8.98 15.97 -6.80
CA LEU A 381 8.37 15.11 -7.80
C LEU A 381 9.19 15.08 -9.10
N ALA A 382 9.54 16.25 -9.63
CA ALA A 382 10.37 16.34 -10.83
C ALA A 382 11.76 15.71 -10.63
N ALA A 383 12.40 15.99 -9.49
CA ALA A 383 13.71 15.42 -9.15
C ALA A 383 13.66 13.90 -8.95
N ARG A 384 12.54 13.35 -8.46
CA ARG A 384 12.34 11.90 -8.33
C ARG A 384 12.25 11.21 -9.68
N ASP A 385 11.45 11.74 -10.59
CA ASP A 385 11.32 11.18 -11.93
C ASP A 385 12.68 11.23 -12.66
N ARG A 386 13.40 12.34 -12.49
CA ARG A 386 14.78 12.49 -12.98
C ARG A 386 15.76 11.50 -12.33
N ALA A 387 15.66 11.27 -11.02
CA ALA A 387 16.50 10.32 -10.31
C ALA A 387 16.29 8.88 -10.79
N ILE A 388 15.04 8.49 -11.04
CA ILE A 388 14.71 7.16 -11.58
C ILE A 388 15.35 7.00 -12.97
N GLU A 389 15.18 7.98 -13.85
CA GLU A 389 15.77 7.97 -15.18
C GLU A 389 17.30 7.79 -15.13
N LEU A 390 17.98 8.60 -14.32
CA LEU A 390 19.44 8.62 -14.24
C LEU A 390 20.03 7.39 -13.58
N TYR A 391 19.43 6.95 -12.48
CA TYR A 391 20.10 6.04 -11.55
C TYR A 391 19.59 4.61 -11.63
N THR A 392 18.49 4.31 -12.34
CA THR A 392 18.05 2.92 -12.57
C THR A 392 19.18 1.95 -12.95
N PRO A 393 20.13 2.30 -13.86
CA PRO A 393 21.24 1.40 -14.22
C PRO A 393 22.22 1.07 -13.08
N LEU A 394 22.20 1.81 -11.97
CA LEU A 394 22.98 1.51 -10.77
C LEU A 394 22.26 0.50 -9.85
N PHE A 395 20.94 0.37 -9.99
CA PHE A 395 20.06 -0.44 -9.14
C PHE A 395 19.58 -1.76 -9.78
N THR A 396 20.02 -2.03 -11.01
CA THR A 396 19.82 -3.30 -11.75
C THR A 396 21.10 -4.10 -11.77
#